data_AF-A0A4V1E8D3-F1
#
_entry.id   AF-A0A4V1E8D3-F1
#
_cell.length_a   1.000
_cell.length_b   1.000
_cell.length_c   1.000
_cell.angle_alpha   90.00
_cell.angle_beta   90.00
_cell.angle_gamma   90.00
#
_symmetry.space_group_name_H-M   'P 1'
#
loop_
_entity.id
_entity.type
_entity.pdbx_description
1 polymer ?
#
loop_
_entity_poly.entity_id
_entity_poly.type
_entity_poly.pdbx_seq_one_letter_code
_entity_poly.pdbx_strand_id
1 'polypeptide(L)'
;GKGYVDILSHEAKQHILYGDKPGSGGHMWPGQAGKTVFPQNWSADEIVHEAGDISTSPSTKWYAQTGTGGVYTSKGDPAKWVAYEVRDGVRMRVVYQPATGKVITAFPDNAPIPPYKPIK
;
A
#
# COMPACT_ATOMS: atom_id res chain seq x y z
N GLY A 1 -28.32 2.76 -0.24
CA GLY A 1 -27.33 3.33 0.70
C GLY A 1 -25.95 3.14 0.11
N LYS A 2 -25.07 4.15 0.15
CA LYS A 2 -23.69 3.99 -0.32
C LYS A 2 -22.99 3.00 0.62
N GLY A 3 -22.66 1.81 0.13
CA GLY A 3 -21.84 0.86 0.88
C GLY A 3 -20.47 1.47 1.07
N TYR A 4 -20.08 1.72 2.32
CA TYR A 4 -18.73 2.14 2.64
C TYR A 4 -17.79 0.98 2.29
N VAL A 5 -16.79 1.24 1.44
CA VAL A 5 -15.72 0.29 1.19
C VAL A 5 -14.65 0.53 2.25
N ASP A 6 -14.36 -0.47 3.08
CA ASP A 6 -13.18 -0.44 3.95
C ASP A 6 -11.94 -0.67 3.07
N ILE A 7 -11.33 0.44 2.66
CA ILE A 7 -10.17 0.46 1.76
C ILE A 7 -8.97 -0.26 2.40
N LEU A 8 -8.87 -0.23 3.74
CA LEU A 8 -7.88 -0.96 4.52
C LEU A 8 -8.60 -2.00 5.38
N SER A 9 -8.94 -3.13 4.77
CA SER A 9 -9.59 -4.22 5.48
C SER A 9 -8.76 -4.70 6.68
N HIS A 10 -9.40 -5.40 7.62
CA HIS A 10 -8.71 -5.97 8.77
C HIS A 10 -7.49 -6.80 8.36
N GLU A 11 -7.61 -7.58 7.28
CA GLU A 11 -6.51 -8.39 6.73
C GLU A 11 -5.38 -7.51 6.19
N ALA A 12 -5.69 -6.41 5.49
CA ALA A 12 -4.66 -5.49 5.00
C ALA A 12 -3.91 -4.80 6.15
N LYS A 13 -4.63 -4.38 7.20
CA LYS A 13 -4.04 -3.80 8.42
C LYS A 13 -3.12 -4.81 9.11
N GLN A 14 -3.59 -6.04 9.28
CA GLN A 14 -2.79 -7.13 9.85
C GLN A 14 -1.53 -7.40 9.02
N HIS A 15 -1.68 -7.52 7.69
CA HIS A 15 -0.58 -7.74 6.76
C HIS A 15 0.48 -6.64 6.86
N ILE A 16 0.06 -5.38 6.82
CA ILE A 16 0.94 -4.21 6.87
C ILE A 16 1.67 -4.12 8.21
N LEU A 17 0.96 -4.26 9.33
CA LEU A 17 1.53 -4.01 10.64
C LEU A 17 2.34 -5.20 11.16
N TYR A 18 1.82 -6.42 11.01
CA TYR A 18 2.29 -7.60 11.72
C TYR A 18 2.66 -8.78 10.81
N GLY A 19 2.21 -8.76 9.55
CA GLY A 19 2.37 -9.86 8.60
C GLY A 19 1.29 -10.93 8.76
N ASP A 20 1.19 -11.82 7.77
CA ASP A 20 0.08 -12.78 7.67
C ASP A 20 0.29 -14.07 8.47
N LYS A 21 1.55 -14.38 8.82
CA LYS A 21 1.94 -15.64 9.45
C LYS A 21 2.95 -15.42 10.58
N PRO A 22 3.02 -16.32 11.57
CA PRO A 22 4.09 -16.33 12.56
C PRO A 22 5.46 -16.26 11.86
N GLY A 23 6.32 -15.32 12.29
CA GLY A 23 7.65 -15.12 11.73
C GLY A 23 7.72 -14.41 10.38
N SER A 24 6.60 -14.14 9.70
CA SER A 24 6.62 -13.41 8.42
C SER A 24 6.99 -11.93 8.59
N GLY A 25 6.58 -11.33 9.70
CA GLY A 25 6.83 -9.93 10.04
C GLY A 25 6.08 -8.94 9.15
N GLY A 26 5.47 -7.93 9.78
CA GLY A 26 4.97 -6.76 9.10
C GLY A 26 6.02 -5.67 9.00
N HIS A 27 5.54 -4.47 8.72
CA HIS A 27 6.33 -3.26 8.52
C HIS A 27 6.30 -2.33 9.73
N MET A 28 5.49 -2.60 10.75
CA MET A 28 5.55 -1.82 11.99
C MET A 28 6.82 -2.17 12.78
N TRP A 29 7.49 -1.17 13.35
CA TRP A 29 8.63 -1.36 14.24
C TRP A 29 8.25 -2.26 15.45
N PRO A 30 9.13 -3.18 15.91
CA PRO A 30 10.52 -3.42 15.48
C PRO A 30 10.67 -4.27 14.20
N GLY A 31 9.55 -4.73 13.63
CA GLY A 31 9.52 -5.60 12.45
C GLY A 31 10.31 -6.90 12.61
N GLN A 32 10.57 -7.56 11.47
CA GLN A 32 11.41 -8.76 11.40
C GLN A 32 12.63 -8.49 10.52
N ALA A 33 13.69 -9.29 10.69
CA ALA A 33 14.91 -9.17 9.90
C ALA A 33 14.61 -9.21 8.39
N GLY A 34 15.23 -8.30 7.63
CA GLY A 34 15.04 -8.19 6.18
C GLY A 34 13.78 -7.44 5.73
N LYS A 35 12.94 -6.96 6.66
CA LYS A 35 11.83 -6.05 6.34
C LYS A 35 12.29 -4.61 6.36
N THR A 36 11.71 -3.80 5.48
CA THR A 36 11.69 -2.35 5.70
C THR A 36 10.61 -2.05 6.72
N VAL A 37 10.95 -1.24 7.72
CA VAL A 37 10.08 -0.95 8.86
C VAL A 37 9.83 0.54 8.97
N PHE A 38 8.61 0.91 9.36
CA PHE A 38 8.24 2.27 9.69
C PHE A 38 9.07 2.78 10.87
N PRO A 39 9.26 4.10 11.01
CA PRO A 39 9.95 4.68 12.16
C PRO A 39 9.36 4.20 13.49
N GLN A 40 10.22 4.06 14.50
CA GLN A 40 9.80 3.59 15.83
C GLN A 40 8.75 4.50 16.49
N ASN A 41 8.71 5.78 16.14
CA ASN A 41 7.75 6.74 16.67
C ASN A 41 6.39 6.68 15.98
N TRP A 42 6.24 5.96 14.86
CA TRP A 42 4.96 5.81 14.17
C TRP A 42 4.09 4.77 14.86
N SER A 43 2.87 5.17 15.21
CA SER A 43 1.88 4.24 15.77
C SER A 43 1.23 3.37 14.68
N ALA A 44 0.59 2.27 15.10
CA ALA A 44 -0.21 1.45 14.18
C ALA A 44 -1.30 2.27 13.46
N ASP A 45 -1.97 3.17 14.19
CA ASP A 45 -3.03 4.01 13.66
C ASP A 45 -2.50 5.04 12.67
N GLU A 46 -1.32 5.62 12.92
CA GLU A 46 -0.63 6.53 12.01
C GLU A 46 -0.25 5.82 10.70
N ILE A 47 0.35 4.63 10.77
CA ILE A 47 0.68 3.84 9.58
C ILE A 47 -0.57 3.55 8.73
N VAL A 48 -1.66 3.13 9.38
CA VAL A 48 -2.92 2.81 8.71
C VAL A 48 -3.56 4.07 8.14
N HIS A 49 -3.51 5.18 8.87
CA HIS A 49 -4.02 6.48 8.43
C HIS A 49 -3.31 6.94 7.15
N GLU A 50 -1.97 6.98 7.15
CA GLU A 50 -1.18 7.44 6.01
C GLU A 50 -1.37 6.55 4.77
N ALA A 51 -1.46 5.23 4.97
CA ALA A 51 -1.78 4.32 3.87
C ALA A 51 -3.18 4.58 3.29
N GLY A 52 -4.15 4.91 4.14
CA GLY A 52 -5.52 5.24 3.75
C GLY A 52 -5.61 6.58 3.02
N ASP A 53 -4.92 7.60 3.53
CA ASP A 53 -4.81 8.92 2.92
C ASP A 53 -4.22 8.83 1.51
N ILE A 54 -3.06 8.18 1.34
CA ILE A 54 -2.47 7.95 0.02
C ILE A 54 -3.46 7.22 -0.91
N SER A 55 -4.21 6.27 -0.40
CA SER A 55 -5.14 5.47 -1.20
C SER A 55 -6.40 6.21 -1.63
N THR A 56 -6.76 7.29 -0.94
CA THR A 56 -8.01 8.04 -1.16
C THR A 56 -7.77 9.45 -1.68
N SER A 57 -6.55 9.97 -1.55
CA SER A 57 -6.21 11.31 -1.98
C SER A 57 -6.35 11.46 -3.50
N PRO A 58 -7.03 12.51 -3.97
CA PRO A 58 -7.14 12.80 -5.40
C PRO A 58 -5.80 13.24 -6.03
N SER A 59 -4.80 13.59 -5.21
CA SER A 59 -3.48 14.03 -5.70
C SER A 59 -2.46 12.89 -5.80
N THR A 60 -2.78 11.69 -5.32
CA THR A 60 -1.87 10.54 -5.37
C THR A 60 -1.53 10.18 -6.81
N LYS A 61 -0.23 10.08 -7.10
CA LYS A 61 0.27 9.66 -8.41
C LYS A 61 0.36 8.14 -8.47
N TRP A 62 -0.47 7.55 -9.32
CA TRP A 62 -0.55 6.10 -9.49
C TRP A 62 0.22 5.62 -10.71
N TYR A 63 0.90 4.49 -10.55
CA TYR A 63 1.59 3.79 -11.63
C TYR A 63 1.07 2.37 -11.78
N ALA A 64 1.11 1.84 -13.00
CA ALA A 64 0.70 0.47 -13.30
C ALA A 64 1.79 -0.51 -12.84
N GLN A 65 1.56 -1.17 -11.70
CA GLN A 65 2.42 -2.25 -11.23
C GLN A 65 2.15 -3.55 -12.00
N THR A 66 0.88 -3.82 -12.31
CA THR A 66 0.48 -4.90 -13.21
C THR A 66 -0.50 -4.40 -14.28
N GLY A 67 -0.52 -5.06 -15.43
CA GLY A 67 -1.36 -4.65 -16.55
C GLY A 67 -0.89 -3.32 -17.18
N THR A 68 -1.86 -2.55 -17.70
CA THR A 68 -1.61 -1.32 -18.47
C THR A 68 -2.28 -0.08 -17.84
N GLY A 69 -2.60 -0.13 -16.55
CA GLY A 69 -3.23 0.98 -15.81
C GLY A 69 -4.75 0.93 -15.75
N GLY A 70 -5.39 -0.08 -16.36
CA GLY A 70 -6.82 -0.34 -16.18
C GLY A 70 -7.15 -0.91 -14.79
N VAL A 71 -8.44 -1.14 -14.56
CA VAL A 71 -8.96 -1.75 -13.32
C VAL A 71 -8.66 -3.26 -13.26
N TYR A 72 -8.62 -3.91 -14.41
CA TYR A 72 -8.25 -5.32 -14.58
C TYR A 72 -7.10 -5.46 -15.58
N THR A 73 -6.34 -6.54 -15.47
CA THR A 73 -5.34 -6.94 -16.47
C THR A 73 -6.02 -7.55 -17.70
N SER A 74 -5.26 -7.77 -18.78
CA SER A 74 -5.77 -8.47 -19.98
C SER A 74 -6.21 -9.92 -19.71
N LYS A 75 -5.79 -10.51 -18.59
CA LYS A 75 -6.18 -11.86 -18.16
C LYS A 75 -7.46 -11.88 -17.30
N GLY A 76 -8.03 -10.70 -17.00
CA GLY A 76 -9.20 -10.57 -16.11
C GLY A 76 -8.87 -10.49 -14.62
N ASP A 77 -7.60 -10.59 -14.23
CA ASP A 77 -7.19 -10.41 -12.82
C ASP A 77 -7.30 -8.94 -12.39
N PRO A 78 -7.68 -8.64 -11.13
CA PRO A 78 -7.58 -7.29 -10.58
C PRO A 78 -6.18 -6.69 -10.76
N ALA A 79 -6.11 -5.53 -11.43
CA ALA A 79 -4.85 -4.84 -11.63
C ALA A 79 -4.31 -4.29 -10.31
N LYS A 80 -2.99 -4.12 -10.21
CA LYS A 80 -2.33 -3.47 -9.08
C LYS A 80 -1.79 -2.13 -9.52
N TRP A 81 -2.22 -1.08 -8.83
CA TRP A 81 -1.68 0.26 -8.93
C TRP A 81 -0.71 0.45 -7.77
N VAL A 82 0.40 1.14 -8.02
CA VAL A 82 1.39 1.45 -7.00
C VAL A 82 1.61 2.96 -6.92
N ALA A 83 1.73 3.49 -5.72
CA ALA A 83 2.10 4.87 -5.45
C ALA A 83 3.38 4.90 -4.60
N TYR A 84 4.13 5.99 -4.72
CA TYR A 84 5.37 6.27 -3.99
C TYR A 84 5.29 7.69 -3.43
N GLU A 85 4.73 7.83 -2.24
CA GLU A 85 4.43 9.12 -1.63
C GLU A 85 5.28 9.33 -0.38
N VAL A 86 5.57 10.58 -0.03
CA VAL A 86 6.33 10.92 1.18
C VAL A 86 5.38 11.44 2.25
N ARG A 87 5.52 10.94 3.48
CA ARG A 87 4.80 11.36 4.69
C ARG A 87 5.80 11.46 5.84
N ASP A 88 5.89 12.64 6.46
CA ASP A 88 6.88 12.96 7.50
C ASP A 88 8.31 12.48 7.21
N GLY A 89 8.76 12.67 5.97
CA GLY A 89 10.10 12.28 5.52
C GLY A 89 10.28 10.79 5.20
N VAL A 90 9.25 9.96 5.39
CA VAL A 90 9.25 8.54 5.03
C VAL A 90 8.63 8.37 3.65
N ARG A 91 9.38 7.82 2.69
CA ARG A 91 8.80 7.43 1.40
C ARG A 91 8.11 6.08 1.53
N MET A 92 6.80 6.09 1.34
CA MET A 92 5.93 4.92 1.41
C MET A 92 5.61 4.41 0.01
N ARG A 93 5.72 3.10 -0.17
CA ARG A 93 5.15 2.39 -1.31
C ARG A 93 3.80 1.83 -0.91
N VAL A 94 2.74 2.23 -1.61
CA VAL A 94 1.38 1.73 -1.40
C VAL A 94 0.92 0.97 -2.64
N VAL A 95 0.40 -0.25 -2.45
CA VAL A 95 -0.16 -1.06 -3.53
C VAL A 95 -1.67 -1.17 -3.35
N TYR A 96 -2.42 -0.79 -4.37
CA TYR A 96 -3.87 -0.71 -4.38
C TYR A 96 -4.47 -1.51 -5.53
N GLN A 97 -5.62 -2.15 -5.29
CA GLN A 97 -6.42 -2.82 -6.31
C GLN A 97 -7.71 -2.02 -6.58
N PRO A 98 -7.81 -1.30 -7.71
CA PRO A 98 -9.00 -0.51 -8.04
C PRO A 98 -10.26 -1.36 -8.23
N ALA A 99 -10.13 -2.63 -8.67
CA ALA A 99 -11.28 -3.49 -8.89
C ALA A 99 -12.03 -3.83 -7.61
N THR A 100 -11.30 -3.93 -6.50
CA THR A 100 -11.83 -4.30 -5.19
C THR A 100 -11.94 -3.10 -4.26
N GLY A 101 -11.31 -1.98 -4.61
CA GLY A 101 -11.23 -0.80 -3.76
C GLY A 101 -10.29 -0.97 -2.56
N LYS A 102 -9.36 -1.94 -2.59
CA LYS A 102 -8.57 -2.34 -1.42
C LYS A 102 -7.08 -2.05 -1.56
N VAL A 103 -6.47 -1.64 -0.45
CA VAL A 103 -5.01 -1.68 -0.26
C VAL A 103 -4.58 -3.11 -0.06
N ILE A 104 -3.51 -3.50 -0.76
CA ILE A 104 -2.88 -4.82 -0.63
C ILE A 104 -1.72 -4.77 0.36
N THR A 105 -0.91 -3.72 0.30
CA THR A 105 0.21 -3.52 1.22
C THR A 105 0.67 -2.05 1.20
N ALA A 106 1.34 -1.63 2.26
CA ALA A 106 1.97 -0.32 2.40
C ALA A 106 3.22 -0.47 3.28
N PHE A 107 4.36 0.08 2.84
CA PHE A 107 5.62 -0.01 3.59
C PHE A 107 6.63 1.06 3.20
N PRO A 108 7.62 1.39 4.05
CA PRO A 108 8.71 2.27 3.68
C PRO A 108 9.58 1.64 2.59
N ASP A 109 9.81 2.38 1.52
CA ASP A 109 10.60 1.90 0.38
C ASP A 109 11.51 3.02 -0.11
N ASN A 110 12.82 2.90 0.14
CA ASN A 110 13.86 3.82 -0.34
C ASN A 110 14.61 3.30 -1.59
N ALA A 111 14.20 2.16 -2.16
CA ALA A 111 14.81 1.62 -3.38
C ALA A 111 14.43 2.44 -4.63
N PRO A 112 15.23 2.43 -5.70
CA PRO A 112 14.86 3.08 -6.95
C PRO A 112 13.47 2.64 -7.44
N ILE A 113 12.63 3.60 -7.84
CA ILE A 113 11.29 3.31 -8.37
C ILE A 113 11.46 2.63 -9.74
N PRO A 114 10.91 1.42 -9.95
CA PRO A 114 10.93 0.79 -11.26
C PRO A 114 10.25 1.66 -12.32
N PRO A 115 10.57 1.50 -13.62
CA PRO A 115 10.04 2.34 -14.70
C PRO A 115 8.57 2.00 -15.04
N TYR A 116 7.68 2.16 -14.07
CA TYR A 116 6.25 1.91 -14.23
C TYR A 116 5.59 3.01 -15.07
N LYS A 117 4.55 2.62 -15.83
CA LYS A 117 3.75 3.57 -16.59
C LYS A 117 2.83 4.36 -15.65
N PRO A 118 2.79 5.70 -15.71
CA PRO A 118 1.78 6.49 -15.02
C PRO A 118 0.37 6.09 -15.46
N ILE A 119 -0.59 6.13 -14.55
CA ILE A 119 -2.01 5.84 -14.82
C ILE A 119 -2.79 7.14 -14.97
N LYS A 120 -2.54 8.10 -14.07
CA LYS A 120 -3.09 9.45 -14.03
C LYS A 120 -2.07 10.38 -13.40
#